data_AF-A0A968VG54-F1
#
_entry.id   AF-A0A968VG54-F1
#
_cell.length_a   1.000
_cell.length_b   1.000
_cell.length_c   1.000
_cell.angle_alpha   90.00
_cell.angle_beta   90.00
_cell.angle_gamma   90.00
#
_symmetry.space_group_name_H-M   'P 1'
#
loop_
_entity.id
_entity.type
_entity.pdbx_description
1 polymer ?
#
loop_
_entity_poly.entity_id
_entity_poly.type
_entity_poly.pdbx_seq_one_letter_code
_entity_poly.pdbx_strand_id
1 'polypeptide(L)'
;METMTHRIVLELPESLIQRVEAIAIRQKQSLETLLIDLIDQAIDNIPLEFLPDEQILALCDRQMEANDQAQLSELLAQQREGDLSSDEQQKLDSLMEIYRQGLIEKARATQIAVERKLRSSLGFDFTEVQ
;
A
#
# COMPACT_ATOMS: atom_id res chain seq x y z
N MET A 1 9.67 -31.57 5.76
CA MET A 1 9.79 -30.46 4.81
C MET A 1 11.15 -29.83 5.07
N GLU A 2 12.08 -29.88 4.12
CA GLU A 2 13.39 -29.24 4.26
C GLU A 2 13.21 -27.72 4.16
N THR A 3 13.49 -26.99 5.24
CA THR A 3 13.62 -25.53 5.20
C THR A 3 14.97 -25.18 4.57
N MET A 4 14.97 -24.85 3.29
CA MET A 4 16.18 -24.37 2.61
C MET A 4 16.61 -23.03 3.21
N THR A 5 17.68 -23.06 4.01
CA THR A 5 18.23 -21.86 4.64
C THR A 5 19.33 -21.29 3.77
N HIS A 6 19.25 -19.99 3.45
CA HIS A 6 20.27 -19.28 2.68
C HIS A 6 21.01 -18.29 3.59
N ARG A 7 22.34 -18.25 3.49
CA ARG A 7 23.17 -17.31 4.27
C ARG A 7 23.51 -16.09 3.43
N ILE A 8 23.10 -14.93 3.91
CA ILE A 8 23.43 -13.62 3.35
C ILE A 8 24.34 -12.90 4.35
N VAL A 9 25.40 -12.24 3.89
CA VAL A 9 26.28 -11.39 4.70
C VAL A 9 26.06 -9.96 4.24
N LEU A 10 25.67 -9.09 5.18
CA LEU A 10 25.38 -7.68 4.94
C LEU A 10 26.30 -6.84 5.81
N GLU A 11 26.97 -5.86 5.22
CA GLU A 11 27.67 -4.82 5.98
C GLU A 11 26.68 -3.71 6.30
N LEU A 12 26.34 -3.56 7.58
CA LEU A 12 25.38 -2.55 8.04
C LEU A 12 26.15 -1.37 8.65
N PRO A 13 25.72 -0.12 8.40
CA PRO A 13 26.29 1.04 9.06
C PRO A 13 26.20 0.91 10.58
N GLU A 14 27.24 1.35 11.28
CA GLU A 14 27.31 1.23 12.75
C GLU A 14 26.11 1.91 13.45
N SER A 15 25.67 3.06 12.92
CA SER A 15 24.49 3.78 13.41
C SER A 15 23.19 2.98 13.30
N LEU A 16 23.09 2.08 12.32
CA LEU A 16 21.94 1.21 12.14
C LEU A 16 21.98 0.05 13.14
N ILE A 17 23.14 -0.60 13.31
CA ILE A 17 23.33 -1.68 14.29
C ILE A 17 22.96 -1.20 15.69
N GLN A 18 23.48 -0.05 16.12
CA GLN A 18 23.20 0.49 17.45
C GLN A 18 21.70 0.71 17.70
N ARG A 19 20.96 1.15 16.68
CA ARG A 19 19.51 1.36 16.77
C ARG A 19 18.75 0.04 16.88
N VAL A 20 19.12 -0.95 16.08
CA VAL A 20 18.43 -2.24 16.07
C VAL A 20 18.74 -3.02 17.36
N GLU A 21 19.98 -2.96 17.86
CA GLU A 21 20.36 -3.57 19.15
C GLU A 21 19.57 -2.97 20.32
N ALA A 22 19.39 -1.65 20.35
CA ALA A 22 18.59 -1.00 21.39
C ALA A 22 17.13 -1.50 21.42
N ILE A 23 16.57 -1.79 20.24
CA ILE A 23 15.23 -2.36 20.09
C ILE A 23 15.24 -3.84 20.52
N ALA A 24 16.24 -4.62 20.11
CA ALA A 24 16.38 -6.03 20.45
C ALA A 24 16.46 -6.26 21.97
N ILE A 25 17.26 -5.45 22.68
CA ILE A 25 17.37 -5.46 24.13
C ILE A 25 16.01 -5.21 24.78
N ARG A 26 15.25 -4.23 24.27
CA ARG A 26 13.92 -3.90 24.79
C ARG A 26 12.92 -5.04 24.61
N GLN A 27 13.00 -5.75 23.48
CA GLN A 27 12.14 -6.90 23.16
C GLN A 27 12.64 -8.22 23.74
N LYS A 28 13.81 -8.23 24.41
CA LYS A 28 14.49 -9.44 24.92
C LYS A 28 14.72 -10.49 23.83
N GLN A 29 14.96 -10.04 22.61
CA GLN A 29 15.25 -10.88 21.45
C GLN A 29 16.70 -10.68 21.00
N SER A 30 17.23 -11.67 20.29
CA SER A 30 18.52 -11.51 19.60
C SER A 30 18.39 -10.54 18.43
N LEU A 31 19.50 -9.91 18.04
CA LEU A 31 19.54 -9.02 16.88
C LEU A 31 19.11 -9.77 15.61
N GLU A 32 19.58 -11.00 15.46
CA GLU A 32 19.31 -11.86 14.31
C GLU A 32 17.82 -12.22 14.21
N THR A 33 17.20 -12.61 15.32
CA THR A 33 15.75 -12.91 15.34
C THR A 33 14.95 -11.67 15.00
N LEU A 34 15.28 -10.51 15.58
CA LEU A 34 14.59 -9.26 15.29
C LEU A 34 14.74 -8.87 13.81
N LEU A 35 15.91 -9.08 13.21
CA LEU A 35 16.13 -8.80 11.79
C LEU A 35 15.30 -9.72 10.89
N ILE A 36 15.16 -11.00 11.23
CA ILE A 36 14.29 -11.93 10.51
C ILE A 36 12.83 -11.47 10.61
N ASP A 37 12.34 -11.19 11.81
CA ASP A 37 10.97 -10.72 12.05
C ASP A 37 10.67 -9.42 11.28
N LEU A 38 11.64 -8.48 11.24
CA LEU A 38 11.51 -7.24 10.49
C LEU A 38 11.50 -7.47 8.97
N ILE A 39 12.28 -8.43 8.47
CA ILE A 39 12.27 -8.79 7.05
C ILE A 39 10.94 -9.46 6.69
N ASP A 40 10.44 -10.38 7.52
CA ASP A 40 9.14 -11.03 7.31
C ASP A 40 8.01 -9.98 7.29
N GLN A 41 8.00 -9.07 8.26
CA GLN A 41 7.04 -7.97 8.30
C GLN A 41 7.15 -7.01 7.09
N ALA A 42 8.37 -6.79 6.60
CA ALA A 42 8.63 -6.00 5.41
C ALA A 42 8.25 -6.73 4.12
N ILE A 43 8.27 -8.06 4.09
CA ILE A 43 7.75 -8.87 2.97
C ILE A 43 6.23 -8.78 2.92
N ASP A 44 5.56 -8.79 4.06
CA ASP A 44 4.10 -8.58 4.12
C ASP A 44 3.69 -7.15 3.70
N ASN A 45 4.62 -6.20 3.80
CA ASN A 45 4.41 -4.79 3.45
C ASN A 45 5.51 -4.28 2.51
N ILE A 46 5.80 -5.02 1.43
CA ILE A 46 6.85 -4.64 0.48
C ILE A 46 6.54 -3.22 -0.03
N PRO A 47 7.48 -2.26 0.15
CA PRO A 47 7.30 -0.93 -0.40
C PRO A 47 7.06 -1.04 -1.91
N LEU A 48 6.09 -0.28 -2.41
CA LEU A 48 5.67 -0.32 -3.82
C LEU A 48 6.87 -0.22 -4.78
N GLU A 49 7.90 0.53 -4.39
CA GLU A 49 9.14 0.76 -5.13
C GLU A 49 9.96 -0.50 -5.42
N PHE A 50 9.71 -1.62 -4.73
CA PHE A 50 10.37 -2.90 -4.96
C PHE A 50 9.50 -3.92 -5.70
N LEU A 51 8.23 -3.60 -5.97
CA LEU A 51 7.36 -4.48 -6.73
C LEU A 51 7.84 -4.61 -8.19
N PRO A 52 7.66 -5.77 -8.83
CA PRO A 52 7.88 -5.95 -10.26
C PRO A 52 7.02 -5.00 -11.10
N ASP A 53 7.49 -4.67 -12.30
CA ASP A 53 6.83 -3.75 -13.22
C ASP A 53 5.37 -4.14 -13.51
N GLU A 54 5.09 -5.43 -13.66
CA GLU A 54 3.72 -5.96 -13.89
C GLU A 54 2.77 -5.64 -12.73
N GLN A 55 3.25 -5.78 -11.49
CA GLN A 55 2.44 -5.47 -10.30
C GLN A 55 2.24 -3.96 -10.14
N ILE A 56 3.26 -3.15 -10.46
CA ILE A 56 3.13 -1.68 -10.49
C ILE A 56 2.08 -1.25 -11.51
N LEU A 57 2.09 -1.82 -12.72
CA LEU A 57 1.09 -1.51 -13.74
C LEU A 57 -0.31 -1.93 -13.31
N ALA A 58 -0.48 -3.12 -12.72
CA ALA A 58 -1.76 -3.56 -12.18
C ALA A 58 -2.30 -2.62 -11.09
N LEU A 59 -1.42 -2.10 -10.23
CA LEU A 59 -1.80 -1.11 -9.20
C LEU A 59 -2.17 0.26 -9.80
N CYS A 60 -1.56 0.66 -10.92
CA CYS A 60 -1.94 1.87 -11.63
C CYS A 60 -3.37 1.78 -12.20
N ASP A 61 -3.80 0.59 -12.61
CA ASP A 61 -5.11 0.34 -13.20
C ASP A 61 -6.17 -0.09 -12.18
N ARG A 62 -5.77 -0.22 -10.90
CA ARG A 62 -6.67 -0.59 -9.82
C ARG A 62 -7.84 0.41 -9.72
N GLN A 63 -9.04 -0.15 -9.63
CA GLN A 63 -10.28 0.55 -9.34
C GLN A 63 -10.88 -0.03 -8.06
N MET A 64 -11.70 0.76 -7.38
CA MET A 64 -12.55 0.24 -6.32
C MET A 64 -13.50 -0.81 -6.90
N GLU A 65 -13.84 -1.84 -6.13
CA GLU A 65 -14.78 -2.86 -6.56
C GLU A 65 -16.10 -2.21 -7.01
N ALA A 66 -16.65 -2.68 -8.13
CA ALA A 66 -17.79 -2.03 -8.78
C ALA A 66 -19.01 -1.90 -7.85
N ASN A 67 -19.22 -2.89 -6.99
CA ASN A 67 -20.27 -2.85 -5.97
C ASN A 67 -20.01 -1.79 -4.91
N ASP A 68 -18.77 -1.67 -4.42
CA ASP A 68 -18.40 -0.70 -3.41
C ASP A 68 -18.44 0.73 -3.97
N GLN A 69 -18.02 0.92 -5.23
CA GLN A 69 -18.11 2.18 -5.96
C GLN A 69 -19.57 2.62 -6.18
N ALA A 70 -20.47 1.69 -6.51
CA ALA A 70 -21.90 1.96 -6.66
C ALA A 70 -22.52 2.35 -5.31
N GLN A 71 -22.25 1.59 -4.25
CA GLN A 71 -22.73 1.89 -2.90
C GLN A 71 -22.19 3.24 -2.38
N LEU A 72 -20.92 3.55 -2.65
CA LEU A 72 -20.35 4.85 -2.30
C LEU A 72 -21.07 5.99 -3.02
N SER A 73 -21.39 5.82 -4.31
CA SER A 73 -22.09 6.83 -5.10
C SER A 73 -23.51 7.08 -4.59
N GLU A 74 -24.22 6.02 -4.21
CA GLU A 74 -25.58 6.11 -3.65
C GLU A 74 -25.58 6.81 -2.28
N LEU A 75 -24.69 6.41 -1.37
CA LEU A 75 -24.55 7.03 -0.05
C LEU A 75 -24.14 8.51 -0.16
N LEU A 76 -23.25 8.87 -1.09
CA LEU A 76 -22.91 10.26 -1.34
C LEU A 76 -24.09 11.09 -1.89
N ALA A 77 -24.99 10.47 -2.67
CA ALA A 77 -26.20 11.13 -3.15
C ALA A 77 -27.17 11.39 -1.98
N GLN A 78 -27.44 10.36 -1.17
CA GLN A 78 -28.30 10.46 0.02
C GLN A 78 -27.75 11.46 1.05
N GLN A 79 -26.42 11.56 1.19
CA GLN A 79 -25.78 12.50 2.12
C GLN A 79 -26.11 13.95 1.76
N ARG A 80 -26.19 14.26 0.46
CA ARG A 80 -26.52 15.61 -0.04
C ARG A 80 -27.99 15.97 0.24
N GLU A 81 -28.85 14.97 0.28
CA GLU A 81 -30.28 15.11 0.57
C GLU A 81 -30.56 15.19 2.08
N GLY A 82 -29.57 14.82 2.92
CA GLY A 82 -29.67 14.87 4.38
C GLY A 82 -30.34 13.64 5.00
N ASP A 83 -30.57 12.60 4.20
CA ASP A 83 -31.41 11.44 4.55
C ASP A 83 -30.62 10.23 5.06
N LEU A 84 -29.36 10.43 5.48
CA LEU A 84 -28.50 9.34 5.91
C LEU A 84 -28.71 8.97 7.39
N SER A 85 -29.03 7.70 7.63
CA SER A 85 -29.03 7.11 8.96
C SER A 85 -27.61 6.97 9.54
N SER A 86 -27.51 6.75 10.85
CA SER A 86 -26.21 6.55 11.53
C SER A 86 -25.44 5.34 10.98
N ASP A 87 -26.13 4.26 10.62
CA ASP A 87 -25.50 3.04 10.09
C ASP A 87 -24.96 3.28 8.67
N GLU A 88 -25.71 4.03 7.86
CA GLU A 88 -25.28 4.45 6.53
C GLU A 88 -24.09 5.41 6.59
N GLN A 89 -24.02 6.27 7.63
CA GLN A 89 -22.89 7.20 7.80
C GLN A 89 -21.61 6.43 8.10
N GLN A 90 -21.68 5.45 8.99
CA GLN A 90 -20.55 4.58 9.30
C GLN A 90 -20.09 3.78 8.08
N LYS A 91 -21.03 3.31 7.26
CA LYS A 91 -20.73 2.60 6.02
C LYS A 91 -20.09 3.51 4.97
N LEU A 92 -20.60 4.74 4.83
CA LEU A 92 -20.02 5.76 3.96
C LEU A 92 -18.59 6.10 4.37
N ASP A 93 -18.32 6.27 5.66
CA ASP A 93 -16.98 6.52 6.19
C ASP A 93 -16.01 5.40 5.86
N SER A 94 -16.44 4.14 6.02
CA SER A 94 -15.64 2.95 5.69
C SER A 94 -15.31 2.88 4.19
N LEU A 95 -16.30 3.15 3.32
CA LEU A 95 -16.09 3.17 1.87
C LEU A 95 -15.19 4.34 1.45
N MET A 96 -15.30 5.49 2.11
CA MET A 96 -14.43 6.64 1.87
C MET A 96 -12.98 6.38 2.28
N GLU A 97 -12.74 5.59 3.33
CA GLU A 97 -11.39 5.17 3.72
C GLU A 97 -10.76 4.28 2.65
N ILE A 98 -11.48 3.25 2.19
CA ILE A 98 -11.04 2.35 1.11
C ILE A 98 -10.74 3.16 -0.17
N TYR A 99 -11.65 4.06 -0.55
CA TYR A 99 -11.49 4.91 -1.73
C TYR A 99 -10.23 5.79 -1.63
N ARG A 100 -10.02 6.46 -0.50
CA ARG A 100 -8.84 7.32 -0.27
C ARG A 100 -7.54 6.53 -0.29
N GLN A 101 -7.52 5.37 0.36
CA GLN A 101 -6.34 4.50 0.36
C GLN A 101 -6.00 4.05 -1.06
N GLY A 102 -7.01 3.60 -1.83
CA GLY A 102 -6.83 3.20 -3.22
C GLY A 102 -6.28 4.33 -4.11
N LEU A 103 -6.71 5.57 -3.90
CA LEU A 103 -6.16 6.74 -4.61
C LEU A 103 -4.69 7.00 -4.28
N ILE A 104 -4.29 6.88 -3.01
CA ILE A 104 -2.91 7.09 -2.58
C ILE A 104 -2.00 6.02 -3.18
N GLU A 105 -2.40 4.75 -3.10
CA GLU A 105 -1.67 3.62 -3.69
C GLU A 105 -1.51 3.78 -5.20
N LYS A 106 -2.60 4.13 -5.90
CA LYS A 106 -2.59 4.37 -7.35
C LYS A 106 -1.69 5.54 -7.74
N ALA A 107 -1.73 6.64 -7.00
CA ALA A 107 -0.87 7.79 -7.25
C ALA A 107 0.61 7.42 -7.10
N ARG A 108 0.96 6.69 -6.04
CA ARG A 108 2.34 6.22 -5.81
C ARG A 108 2.78 5.22 -6.88
N ALA A 109 1.93 4.25 -7.23
CA ALA A 109 2.21 3.31 -8.31
C ALA A 109 2.43 4.02 -9.65
N THR A 110 1.62 5.04 -9.95
CA THR A 110 1.77 5.85 -11.18
C THR A 110 3.09 6.61 -11.19
N GLN A 111 3.49 7.20 -10.06
CA GLN A 111 4.79 7.84 -9.93
C GLN A 111 5.93 6.86 -10.24
N ILE A 112 5.91 5.67 -9.63
CA ILE A 112 6.93 4.63 -9.86
C ILE A 112 6.92 4.17 -11.33
N ALA A 113 5.74 3.99 -11.92
CA ALA A 113 5.62 3.63 -13.33
C ALA A 113 6.24 4.67 -14.27
N VAL A 114 6.11 5.96 -13.94
CA VAL A 114 6.76 7.05 -14.70
C VAL A 114 8.28 7.05 -14.48
N GLU A 115 8.74 6.90 -13.22
CA GLU A 115 10.17 6.84 -12.88
C GLU A 115 10.87 5.66 -13.60
N ARG A 116 10.19 4.51 -13.69
CA ARG A 116 10.65 3.32 -14.42
C ARG A 116 10.39 3.35 -15.92
N LYS A 117 9.80 4.42 -16.46
CA LYS A 117 9.45 4.61 -17.88
C LYS A 117 8.45 3.56 -18.43
N LEU A 118 7.64 2.97 -17.55
CA LEU A 118 6.54 2.07 -17.90
C LEU A 118 5.31 2.85 -18.38
N ARG A 119 5.18 4.13 -18.00
CA ARG A 119 4.12 5.05 -18.45
C ARG A 119 4.65 6.42 -18.84
N SER A 120 3.99 7.04 -19.82
CA SER A 120 4.47 8.24 -20.52
C SER A 120 4.32 9.55 -19.73
N SER A 121 3.36 9.67 -18.80
CA SER A 121 3.28 10.81 -17.88
C SER A 121 2.22 10.62 -16.77
N LEU A 122 2.24 11.47 -15.73
CA LEU A 122 1.17 11.69 -14.74
C LEU A 122 -0.09 12.37 -15.34
N GLY A 123 -0.36 12.13 -16.62
CA GLY A 123 -1.48 12.71 -17.35
C GLY A 123 -2.76 11.99 -16.98
N PHE A 124 -3.66 12.69 -16.30
CA PHE A 124 -5.09 12.47 -16.46
C PHE A 124 -5.39 12.45 -17.96
N ASP A 125 -5.63 11.28 -18.54
CA ASP A 125 -6.18 11.17 -19.89
C ASP A 125 -7.63 11.67 -19.83
N PHE A 126 -7.80 12.99 -20.00
CA PHE A 126 -9.03 13.54 -20.51
C PHE A 126 -9.11 13.16 -21.99
N THR A 127 -9.46 11.92 -22.28
CA THR A 127 -9.78 11.50 -23.64
C THR A 127 -10.97 10.58 -23.61
N GLU A 128 -12.15 11.18 -23.45
CA GLU A 128 -13.35 10.85 -24.23
C GLU A 128 -14.43 11.90 -23.98
N VAL A 129 -14.32 13.00 -24.73
CA VAL A 129 -15.51 13.73 -25.20
C VAL A 129 -15.46 13.67 -26.71
N GLN A 130 -16.27 12.77 -27.28
CA GLN A 130 -16.87 12.93 -28.60
C GLN A 130 -18.32 12.48 -28.54
#